data_AF-A7S368-F1
#
_entry.id   AF-A7S368-F1
#
_cell.length_a   1.000
_cell.length_b   1.000
_cell.length_c   1.000
_cell.angle_alpha   90.00
_cell.angle_beta   90.00
_cell.angle_gamma   90.00
#
_symmetry.space_group_name_H-M   'P 1'
#
loop_
_entity.id
_entity.type
_entity.pdbx_description
1 polymer ?
#
loop_
_entity_poly.entity_id
_entity_poly.type
_entity_poly.pdbx_seq_one_letter_code
_entity_poly.pdbx_strand_id
1 'polypeptide(L)'
;MADASCVRGIARIALISRITVFILQLCFNHFLDDYDSSSSLPLSTEESTADRGIAILLNGFHKWDSVYFLKIADEGYKYEQYMAFFPLYPMLSRAVTSLVHPCTGGLVQFSNVLLLLSCTVSWAAFIIASVHLYKLGLFVVKDNVVAYIAAVLFCINPASVFFSSVYTESLFACCLFCGLYHLVKAKRLSQWLLSSIVLSLGTATRSNGILSCGFVTH
;
A
#
# COMPACT_ATOMS: atom_id res chain seq x y z
N MET A 1 -10.56 -11.88 23.11
CA MET A 1 -11.16 -11.11 21.99
C MET A 1 -10.40 -9.80 21.90
N ALA A 2 -10.04 -9.29 20.71
CA ALA A 2 -9.23 -8.07 20.62
C ALA A 2 -10.00 -6.89 21.21
N ASP A 3 -9.39 -6.15 22.14
CA ASP A 3 -10.00 -4.95 22.70
C ASP A 3 -10.17 -3.89 21.60
N ALA A 4 -11.40 -3.41 21.43
CA ALA A 4 -11.75 -2.37 20.46
C ALA A 4 -11.03 -1.05 20.74
N SER A 5 -10.62 -0.80 21.99
CA SER A 5 -9.79 0.36 22.35
C SER A 5 -8.40 0.25 21.70
N CYS A 6 -7.72 -0.90 21.87
CA CYS A 6 -6.39 -1.16 21.31
C CYS A 6 -6.39 -1.14 19.79
N VAL A 7 -7.40 -1.75 19.15
CA VAL A 7 -7.53 -1.74 17.68
C VAL A 7 -7.64 -0.32 17.13
N ARG A 8 -8.46 0.53 17.76
CA ARG A 8 -8.57 1.95 17.38
C ARG A 8 -7.26 2.70 17.64
N GLY A 9 -6.56 2.38 18.73
CA GLY A 9 -5.24 2.93 19.03
C GLY A 9 -4.23 2.63 17.94
N ILE A 10 -4.12 1.37 17.51
CA ILE A 10 -3.18 0.95 16.44
C ILE A 10 -3.52 1.61 15.11
N ALA A 11 -4.80 1.65 14.73
CA ALA A 11 -5.21 2.30 13.49
C ALA A 11 -4.87 3.80 13.49
N ARG A 12 -5.03 4.48 14.64
CA ARG A 12 -4.61 5.88 14.81
C ARG A 12 -3.10 6.04 14.69
N ILE A 13 -2.31 5.19 15.35
CA ILE A 13 -0.84 5.23 15.26
C ILE A 13 -0.38 4.99 13.81
N ALA A 14 -0.98 4.03 13.11
CA ALA A 14 -0.69 3.76 11.70
C ALA A 14 -0.99 4.98 10.82
N LEU A 15 -2.14 5.63 11.01
CA LEU A 15 -2.49 6.83 10.28
C LEU A 15 -1.53 8.00 10.58
N ILE A 16 -1.23 8.24 11.86
CA ILE A 16 -0.28 9.28 12.28
C ILE A 16 1.10 9.02 11.68
N SER A 17 1.56 7.77 11.62
CA SER A 17 2.85 7.46 11.00
C SER A 17 2.86 7.74 9.50
N ARG A 18 1.76 7.46 8.78
CA ARG A 18 1.65 7.81 7.36
C ARG A 18 1.66 9.32 7.13
N ILE A 19 0.89 10.07 7.92
CA ILE A 19 0.87 11.54 7.88
C ILE A 19 2.26 12.11 8.20
N THR A 20 2.95 11.54 9.18
CA THR A 20 4.31 11.96 9.55
C THR A 20 5.28 11.75 8.38
N VAL A 21 5.24 10.57 7.73
CA VAL A 21 6.07 10.31 6.54
C VAL A 21 5.74 11.27 5.41
N PHE A 22 4.46 11.59 5.20
CA PHE A 22 4.04 12.59 4.20
C PHE A 22 4.59 13.99 4.51
N ILE A 23 4.49 14.46 5.75
CA ILE A 23 5.05 15.76 6.13
C ILE A 23 6.57 15.77 5.96
N LEU A 24 7.25 14.72 6.40
CA LEU A 24 8.71 14.58 6.22
C LEU A 24 9.10 14.61 4.74
N GLN A 25 8.34 13.94 3.87
CA GLN A 25 8.58 13.94 2.43
C GLN A 25 8.49 15.37 1.84
N LEU A 26 7.51 16.16 2.29
CA LEU A 26 7.36 17.56 1.87
C LEU A 26 8.53 18.42 2.34
N CYS A 27 8.93 18.26 3.61
CA CYS A 27 10.08 18.98 4.15
C CYS A 27 11.36 18.62 3.38
N PHE A 28 11.62 17.33 3.17
CA PHE A 28 12.85 16.90 2.49
C PHE A 28 12.88 17.31 1.02
N ASN A 29 11.78 17.22 0.26
CA ASN A 29 11.76 17.73 -1.11
C ASN A 29 11.93 19.26 -1.20
N HIS A 30 11.64 20.00 -0.12
CA HIS A 30 11.85 21.45 -0.08
C HIS A 30 13.29 21.82 0.25
N PHE A 31 13.94 21.08 1.15
CA PHE A 31 15.28 21.40 1.64
C PHE A 31 16.42 20.68 0.91
N LEU A 32 16.14 19.54 0.29
CA LEU A 32 17.14 18.70 -0.36
C LEU A 32 16.86 18.60 -1.85
N ASP A 33 17.92 18.71 -2.63
CA ASP A 33 17.86 18.46 -4.06
C ASP A 33 17.59 16.98 -4.35
N ASP A 34 16.93 16.72 -5.47
CA ASP A 34 16.63 15.37 -5.91
C ASP A 34 17.92 14.62 -6.26
N TYR A 35 18.08 13.43 -5.68
CA TYR A 35 19.22 12.56 -5.98
C TYR A 35 19.26 12.09 -7.44
N ASP A 36 18.09 11.94 -8.08
CA ASP A 36 17.95 11.47 -9.46
C ASP A 36 16.76 12.14 -10.15
N SER A 37 16.76 12.10 -11.48
CA SER A 37 15.79 12.68 -12.41
C SER A 37 14.44 11.95 -12.49
N SER A 38 14.23 10.84 -11.77
CA SER A 38 12.97 10.08 -11.84
C SER A 38 11.72 10.90 -11.53
N SER A 39 11.84 11.90 -10.66
CA SER A 39 10.78 12.88 -10.33
C SER A 39 10.40 13.79 -11.50
N SER A 40 11.35 14.03 -12.42
CA SER A 40 11.15 14.92 -13.58
C SER A 40 10.44 14.24 -14.75
N LEU A 41 10.19 12.93 -14.68
CA LEU A 41 9.47 12.20 -15.72
C LEU A 41 8.00 12.63 -15.68
N PRO A 42 7.49 13.35 -16.69
CA PRO A 42 6.11 13.82 -16.66
C PRO A 42 5.17 12.62 -16.70
N LEU A 43 4.29 12.52 -15.71
CA LEU A 43 3.12 11.64 -15.73
C LEU A 43 2.03 12.19 -16.68
N SER A 44 2.02 13.49 -16.90
CA SER A 44 1.13 14.21 -17.82
C SER A 44 1.64 15.63 -18.08
N THR A 45 1.06 16.32 -19.08
CA THR A 45 1.27 17.76 -19.31
C THR A 45 0.53 18.56 -18.23
N GLU A 46 1.24 19.31 -17.38
CA GLU A 46 0.63 20.13 -16.32
C GLU A 46 -0.27 21.23 -16.90
N GLU A 47 -1.56 20.94 -17.08
CA GLU A 47 -2.53 21.86 -17.70
C GLU A 47 -3.37 22.65 -16.66
N SER A 48 -3.58 22.09 -15.46
CA SER A 48 -4.41 22.68 -14.39
C SER A 48 -3.58 23.10 -13.15
N THR A 49 -4.06 24.12 -12.43
CA THR A 49 -3.49 24.51 -11.11
C THR A 49 -3.62 23.39 -10.07
N ALA A 50 -4.69 22.60 -10.16
CA ALA A 50 -4.90 21.44 -9.29
C ALA A 50 -3.89 20.32 -9.58
N ASP A 51 -3.60 20.08 -10.86
CA ASP A 51 -2.60 19.10 -11.31
C ASP A 51 -1.21 19.46 -10.76
N ARG A 52 -0.81 20.73 -10.91
CA ARG A 52 0.45 21.22 -10.36
C ARG A 52 0.52 21.11 -8.84
N GLY A 53 -0.58 21.38 -8.14
CA GLY A 53 -0.66 21.21 -6.69
C GLY A 53 -0.43 19.77 -6.26
N ILE A 54 -1.07 18.81 -6.94
CA ILE A 54 -0.90 17.37 -6.66
C ILE A 54 0.52 16.91 -6.97
N ALA A 55 1.07 17.32 -8.11
CA ALA A 55 2.43 17.00 -8.52
C ALA A 55 3.45 17.47 -7.48
N ILE A 56 3.35 18.72 -7.02
CA ILE A 56 4.25 19.25 -5.98
C ILE A 56 4.09 18.50 -4.65
N LEU A 57 2.85 18.25 -4.22
CA LEU A 57 2.58 17.61 -2.92
C LEU A 57 3.01 16.14 -2.87
N LEU A 58 2.92 15.42 -3.99
CA LEU A 58 3.21 13.99 -4.07
C LEU A 58 4.52 13.66 -4.78
N ASN A 59 5.32 14.67 -5.15
CA ASN A 59 6.54 14.49 -5.95
C ASN A 59 7.47 13.38 -5.42
N GLY A 60 7.79 13.37 -4.12
CA GLY A 60 8.69 12.35 -3.57
C GLY A 60 8.07 10.96 -3.40
N PHE A 61 6.76 10.80 -3.60
CA PHE A 61 6.14 9.47 -3.76
C PHE A 61 6.11 9.00 -5.22
N HIS A 62 6.51 9.85 -6.15
CA HIS A 62 6.67 9.58 -7.57
C HIS A 62 8.16 9.44 -7.93
N LYS A 63 8.85 8.49 -7.29
CA LYS A 63 10.28 8.23 -7.51
C LYS A 63 10.57 6.73 -7.64
N TRP A 64 11.61 6.40 -8.43
CA TRP A 64 12.10 5.03 -8.62
C TRP A 64 11.02 4.05 -9.12
N ASP A 65 10.79 2.95 -8.41
CA ASP A 65 9.87 1.89 -8.81
C ASP A 65 8.42 2.36 -8.94
N SER A 66 8.05 3.42 -8.20
CA SER A 66 6.74 4.04 -8.29
C SER A 66 6.40 4.49 -9.71
N VAL A 67 7.39 4.93 -10.48
CA VAL A 67 7.20 5.33 -11.89
C VAL A 67 6.69 4.15 -12.72
N TYR A 68 7.24 2.96 -12.51
CA TYR A 68 6.82 1.76 -13.24
C TYR A 68 5.41 1.33 -12.84
N PHE A 69 5.08 1.34 -11.54
CA PHE A 69 3.72 0.99 -11.10
C PHE A 69 2.67 1.95 -11.68
N LEU A 70 2.95 3.24 -11.74
CA LEU A 70 2.03 4.22 -12.32
C LEU A 70 1.92 4.07 -13.83
N LYS A 71 3.02 3.89 -14.56
CA LYS A 71 2.98 3.65 -16.01
C LYS A 71 2.24 2.36 -16.36
N ILE A 72 2.45 1.28 -15.62
CA ILE A 72 1.71 0.02 -15.83
C ILE A 72 0.21 0.23 -15.54
N ALA A 73 -0.13 1.01 -14.53
CA ALA A 73 -1.53 1.31 -14.24
C ALA A 73 -2.18 2.20 -15.32
N ASP A 74 -1.42 3.10 -15.94
CA ASP A 74 -1.90 4.04 -16.96
C ASP A 74 -1.94 3.44 -18.38
N GLU A 75 -0.81 2.96 -18.90
CA GLU A 75 -0.66 2.43 -20.27
C GLU A 75 -0.61 0.90 -20.36
N GLY A 76 -0.50 0.18 -19.23
CA GLY A 76 -0.38 -1.27 -19.22
C GLY A 76 1.05 -1.79 -19.44
N TYR A 77 1.19 -3.09 -19.69
CA TYR A 77 2.47 -3.76 -19.90
C TYR A 77 2.99 -3.54 -21.32
N LYS A 78 3.63 -2.40 -21.55
CA LYS A 78 4.13 -1.99 -22.87
C LYS A 78 5.56 -2.42 -23.17
N TYR A 79 6.43 -2.45 -22.15
CA TYR A 79 7.85 -2.74 -22.31
C TYR A 79 8.28 -3.94 -21.47
N GLU A 80 9.36 -4.60 -21.88
CA GLU A 80 9.86 -5.83 -21.24
C GLU A 80 10.25 -5.60 -19.77
N GLN A 81 10.84 -4.45 -19.44
CA GLN A 81 11.22 -4.14 -18.06
C GLN A 81 10.01 -4.05 -17.11
N TYR A 82 8.78 -3.85 -17.63
CA TYR A 82 7.58 -3.82 -16.79
C TYR A 82 7.24 -5.20 -16.24
N MET A 83 7.70 -6.28 -16.88
CA MET A 83 7.38 -7.66 -16.49
C MET A 83 7.93 -8.06 -15.12
N ALA A 84 8.91 -7.32 -14.58
CA ALA A 84 9.39 -7.50 -13.21
C ALA A 84 8.37 -7.05 -12.15
N PHE A 85 7.42 -6.17 -12.52
CA PHE A 85 6.43 -5.61 -11.61
C PHE A 85 5.11 -6.36 -11.73
N PHE A 86 4.64 -6.90 -10.61
CA PHE A 86 3.48 -7.77 -10.57
C PHE A 86 2.15 -6.98 -10.65
N PRO A 87 1.09 -7.57 -11.22
CA PRO A 87 -0.05 -6.80 -11.74
C PRO A 87 -1.06 -6.35 -10.67
N LEU A 88 -1.15 -6.98 -9.50
CA LEU A 88 -2.29 -6.71 -8.60
C LEU A 88 -2.34 -5.26 -8.12
N TYR A 89 -1.19 -4.70 -7.73
CA TYR A 89 -1.11 -3.32 -7.25
C TYR A 89 -1.42 -2.26 -8.32
N PRO A 90 -0.79 -2.27 -9.51
CA PRO A 90 -1.13 -1.30 -10.57
C PRO A 90 -2.56 -1.47 -11.09
N MET A 91 -3.06 -2.71 -11.22
CA MET A 91 -4.44 -2.95 -11.66
C MET A 91 -5.47 -2.48 -10.63
N LEU A 92 -5.22 -2.70 -9.33
CA LEU A 92 -6.09 -2.18 -8.26
C LEU A 92 -6.09 -0.65 -8.27
N SER A 93 -4.92 -0.03 -8.40
CA SER A 93 -4.79 1.43 -8.49
C SER A 93 -5.56 2.00 -9.68
N ARG A 94 -5.42 1.39 -10.86
CA ARG A 94 -6.18 1.76 -12.06
C ARG A 94 -7.68 1.62 -11.82
N ALA A 95 -8.14 0.49 -11.28
CA ALA A 95 -9.56 0.24 -11.05
C ALA A 95 -10.19 1.28 -10.10
N VAL A 96 -9.52 1.60 -9.00
CA VAL A 96 -9.97 2.64 -8.05
C VAL A 96 -9.97 4.01 -8.72
N THR A 97 -8.97 4.31 -9.55
CA THR A 97 -8.87 5.56 -10.31
C THR A 97 -9.96 5.69 -11.36
N SER A 98 -10.22 4.66 -12.15
CA SER A 98 -11.30 4.66 -13.15
C SER A 98 -12.68 4.83 -12.52
N LEU A 99 -12.87 4.40 -11.26
CA LEU A 99 -14.12 4.61 -10.53
C LEU A 99 -14.29 6.06 -10.03
N VAL A 100 -13.20 6.69 -9.57
CA VAL A 100 -13.23 8.02 -8.95
C VAL A 100 -13.03 9.16 -9.96
N HIS A 101 -12.25 8.94 -11.02
CA HIS A 101 -11.91 9.95 -12.02
C HIS A 101 -13.14 10.62 -12.67
N PRO A 102 -14.24 9.92 -13.02
CA PRO A 102 -15.44 10.58 -13.54
C PRO A 102 -16.04 11.61 -12.57
N CYS A 103 -15.85 11.42 -11.25
CA CYS A 103 -16.36 12.33 -10.23
C CYS A 103 -15.53 13.62 -10.10
N THR A 104 -14.32 13.69 -10.66
CA THR A 104 -13.50 14.92 -10.62
C THR A 104 -13.95 15.96 -11.64
N GLY A 105 -14.90 15.62 -12.52
CA GLY A 105 -15.46 16.56 -13.51
C GLY A 105 -14.44 17.07 -14.53
N GLY A 106 -13.34 16.36 -14.73
CA GLY A 106 -12.25 16.78 -15.62
C GLY A 106 -11.35 17.88 -15.05
N LEU A 107 -11.45 18.21 -13.76
CA LEU A 107 -10.64 19.24 -13.10
C LEU A 107 -9.16 18.83 -12.91
N VAL A 108 -8.92 17.52 -12.88
CA VAL A 108 -7.63 16.89 -12.60
C VAL A 108 -7.42 15.78 -13.62
N GLN A 109 -6.21 15.68 -14.17
CA GLN A 109 -5.86 14.65 -15.15
C GLN A 109 -5.80 13.26 -14.52
N PHE A 110 -6.04 12.24 -15.34
CA PHE A 110 -6.07 10.85 -14.91
C PHE A 110 -4.79 10.42 -14.16
N SER A 111 -3.60 10.80 -14.65
CA SER A 111 -2.33 10.43 -14.05
C SER A 111 -2.13 10.99 -12.63
N ASN A 112 -2.62 12.20 -12.36
CA ASN A 112 -2.53 12.80 -11.02
C ASN A 112 -3.57 12.21 -10.05
N VAL A 113 -4.78 11.92 -10.54
CA VAL A 113 -5.76 11.16 -9.75
C VAL A 113 -5.21 9.76 -9.44
N LEU A 114 -4.54 9.13 -10.40
CA LEU A 114 -3.90 7.83 -10.24
C LEU A 114 -2.82 7.87 -9.16
N LEU A 115 -1.90 8.84 -9.20
CA LEU A 115 -0.87 9.03 -8.17
C LEU A 115 -1.48 9.18 -6.77
N LEU A 116 -2.49 10.04 -6.63
CA LEU A 116 -3.19 10.29 -5.37
C LEU A 116 -3.86 9.02 -4.83
N LEU A 117 -4.59 8.30 -5.69
CA LEU A 117 -5.32 7.10 -5.28
C LEU A 117 -4.39 5.91 -5.04
N SER A 118 -3.30 5.77 -5.78
CA SER A 118 -2.27 4.76 -5.48
C SER A 118 -1.65 4.96 -4.10
N CYS A 119 -1.34 6.21 -3.72
CA CYS A 119 -0.88 6.52 -2.36
C CYS A 119 -1.96 6.14 -1.33
N THR A 120 -3.21 6.54 -1.60
CA THR A 120 -4.36 6.25 -0.71
C THR A 120 -4.59 4.75 -0.53
N VAL A 121 -4.50 3.96 -1.60
CA VAL A 121 -4.59 2.49 -1.56
C VAL A 121 -3.48 1.92 -0.68
N SER A 122 -2.26 2.42 -0.80
CA SER A 122 -1.12 1.98 0.01
C SER A 122 -1.33 2.28 1.49
N TRP A 123 -1.87 3.46 1.82
CA TRP A 123 -2.14 3.86 3.21
C TRP A 123 -3.28 3.07 3.82
N ALA A 124 -4.37 2.87 3.07
CA ALA A 124 -5.49 2.05 3.50
C ALA A 124 -5.05 0.61 3.76
N ALA A 125 -4.29 0.03 2.83
CA ALA A 125 -3.73 -1.31 2.99
C ALA A 125 -2.81 -1.40 4.21
N PHE A 126 -1.96 -0.40 4.48
CA PHE A 126 -1.09 -0.38 5.64
C PHE A 126 -1.86 -0.35 6.98
N ILE A 127 -2.91 0.46 7.07
CA ILE A 127 -3.76 0.53 8.27
C ILE A 127 -4.48 -0.81 8.50
N ILE A 128 -5.01 -1.42 7.44
CA ILE A 128 -5.63 -2.75 7.53
C ILE A 128 -4.59 -3.80 7.95
N ALA A 129 -3.39 -3.75 7.38
CA ALA A 129 -2.29 -4.66 7.70
C ALA A 129 -1.89 -4.57 9.18
N SER A 130 -1.67 -3.36 9.71
CA SER A 130 -1.26 -3.17 11.12
C SER A 130 -2.32 -3.69 12.12
N VAL A 131 -3.60 -3.47 11.82
CA VAL A 131 -4.70 -4.01 12.63
C VAL A 131 -4.75 -5.55 12.57
N HIS A 132 -4.55 -6.13 11.39
CA HIS A 132 -4.54 -7.60 11.25
C HIS A 132 -3.29 -8.24 11.85
N LEU A 133 -2.15 -7.57 11.81
CA LEU A 133 -0.93 -8.00 12.49
C LEU A 133 -1.16 -8.10 14.00
N TYR A 134 -1.79 -7.09 14.61
CA TYR A 134 -2.17 -7.15 16.03
C TYR A 134 -3.13 -8.29 16.32
N LYS A 135 -4.21 -8.42 15.54
CA LYS A 135 -5.21 -9.48 15.73
C LYS A 135 -4.62 -10.89 15.56
N LEU A 136 -3.69 -11.06 14.63
CA LEU A 136 -2.95 -12.29 14.41
C LEU A 136 -2.01 -12.57 15.58
N GLY A 137 -1.22 -11.57 16.00
CA GLY A 137 -0.31 -11.67 17.14
C GLY A 137 -1.04 -12.05 18.44
N LEU A 138 -2.21 -11.47 18.69
CA LEU A 138 -3.06 -11.85 19.83
C LEU A 138 -3.44 -13.34 19.83
N PHE A 139 -3.65 -13.91 18.66
CA PHE A 139 -4.04 -15.31 18.54
C PHE A 139 -2.82 -16.24 18.69
N VAL A 140 -1.70 -15.89 18.06
CA VAL A 140 -0.50 -16.75 17.99
C VAL A 140 0.35 -16.63 19.25
N VAL A 141 0.67 -15.41 19.67
CA VAL A 141 1.59 -15.13 20.80
C VAL A 141 0.87 -15.26 22.14
N LYS A 142 -0.45 -15.06 22.17
CA LYS A 142 -1.30 -15.08 23.38
C LYS A 142 -0.90 -14.08 24.47
N ASP A 143 -0.09 -13.09 24.11
CA ASP A 143 0.28 -11.96 24.96
C ASP A 143 -0.19 -10.66 24.31
N ASN A 144 -1.04 -9.92 25.02
CA ASN A 144 -1.61 -8.66 24.53
C ASN A 144 -0.55 -7.56 24.37
N VAL A 145 0.41 -7.49 25.30
CA VAL A 145 1.43 -6.43 25.33
C VAL A 145 2.40 -6.64 24.18
N VAL A 146 2.88 -7.88 24.00
CA VAL A 146 3.80 -8.21 22.90
C VAL A 146 3.14 -8.00 21.54
N ALA A 147 1.89 -8.46 21.36
CA ALA A 147 1.17 -8.25 20.11
C ALA A 147 0.94 -6.75 19.80
N TYR A 148 0.65 -5.95 20.82
CA TYR A 148 0.46 -4.51 20.67
C TYR A 148 1.78 -3.82 20.29
N ILE A 149 2.88 -4.11 21.01
CA ILE A 149 4.20 -3.54 20.72
C ILE A 149 4.65 -3.93 19.31
N ALA A 150 4.46 -5.18 18.89
CA ALA A 150 4.81 -5.62 17.54
C ALA A 150 4.07 -4.81 16.45
N ALA A 151 2.77 -4.54 16.65
CA ALA A 151 1.99 -3.72 15.72
C ALA A 151 2.44 -2.25 15.72
N VAL A 152 2.80 -1.70 16.88
CA VAL A 152 3.34 -0.33 16.98
C VAL A 152 4.71 -0.22 16.31
N LEU A 153 5.61 -1.18 16.53
CA LEU A 153 6.92 -1.22 15.88
C LEU A 153 6.80 -1.36 14.36
N PHE A 154 5.83 -2.15 13.88
CA PHE A 154 5.49 -2.21 12.46
C PHE A 154 5.07 -0.83 11.91
N CYS A 155 4.29 -0.06 12.68
CA CYS A 155 3.88 1.29 12.30
C CYS A 155 5.02 2.32 12.26
N ILE A 156 6.08 2.13 13.05
CA ILE A 156 7.22 3.05 13.23
C ILE A 156 8.52 2.41 12.72
N ASN A 157 8.47 1.77 11.56
CA ASN A 157 9.64 1.18 10.92
C ASN A 157 10.41 2.23 10.10
N PRO A 158 11.75 2.30 10.11
CA PRO A 158 12.53 3.15 9.20
C PRO A 158 12.19 2.94 7.72
N ALA A 159 11.84 1.73 7.31
CA ALA A 159 11.39 1.41 5.95
C ALA A 159 9.95 1.89 5.63
N SER A 160 9.38 2.76 6.47
CA SER A 160 8.01 3.28 6.33
C SER A 160 7.77 4.03 5.02
N VAL A 161 8.80 4.53 4.35
CA VAL A 161 8.67 5.21 3.06
C VAL A 161 8.01 4.28 2.04
N PHE A 162 8.46 3.02 1.91
CA PHE A 162 7.89 2.03 0.99
C PHE A 162 6.44 1.64 1.32
N PHE A 163 6.01 1.87 2.56
CA PHE A 163 4.63 1.65 2.98
C PHE A 163 3.73 2.89 2.75
N SER A 164 4.32 4.05 2.44
CA SER A 164 3.61 5.31 2.20
C SER A 164 3.59 5.74 0.74
N SER A 165 4.63 5.43 -0.03
CA SER A 165 4.75 5.75 -1.46
C SER A 165 4.01 4.73 -2.33
N VAL A 166 4.04 4.93 -3.65
CA VAL A 166 3.38 4.05 -4.62
C VAL A 166 4.16 2.75 -4.79
N TYR A 167 3.93 1.82 -3.86
CA TYR A 167 4.69 0.59 -3.70
C TYR A 167 3.80 -0.58 -3.25
N THR A 168 4.27 -1.81 -3.48
CA THR A 168 3.48 -3.05 -3.28
C THR A 168 3.45 -3.52 -1.83
N GLU A 169 4.36 -3.03 -1.00
CA GLU A 169 4.69 -3.51 0.35
C GLU A 169 3.48 -3.46 1.28
N SER A 170 2.73 -2.36 1.27
CA SER A 170 1.51 -2.20 2.08
C SER A 170 0.42 -3.17 1.66
N LEU A 171 0.19 -3.33 0.35
CA LEU A 171 -0.82 -4.24 -0.17
C LEU A 171 -0.44 -5.70 0.08
N PHE A 172 0.82 -6.05 -0.13
CA PHE A 172 1.36 -7.37 0.18
C PHE A 172 1.19 -7.71 1.67
N ALA A 173 1.60 -6.82 2.57
CA ALA A 173 1.46 -7.00 4.02
C ALA A 173 -0.02 -7.14 4.42
N CYS A 174 -0.91 -6.37 3.80
CA CYS A 174 -2.36 -6.48 4.01
C CYS A 174 -2.87 -7.86 3.61
N CYS A 175 -2.60 -8.33 2.39
CA CYS A 175 -2.99 -9.66 1.93
C CYS A 175 -2.41 -10.76 2.83
N LEU A 176 -1.14 -10.66 3.21
CA LEU A 176 -0.47 -11.65 4.04
C LEU A 176 -1.09 -11.74 5.45
N PHE A 177 -1.19 -10.62 6.17
CA PHE A 177 -1.70 -10.63 7.54
C PHE A 177 -3.19 -10.94 7.61
N CYS A 178 -3.99 -10.42 6.67
CA CYS A 178 -5.41 -10.78 6.56
C CYS A 178 -5.59 -12.27 6.23
N GLY A 179 -4.84 -12.78 5.25
CA GLY A 179 -4.86 -14.17 4.85
C GLY A 179 -4.51 -15.11 6.00
N LEU A 180 -3.40 -14.86 6.69
CA LEU A 180 -2.99 -15.66 7.85
C LEU A 180 -3.98 -15.58 9.01
N TYR A 181 -4.50 -14.39 9.31
CA TYR A 181 -5.50 -14.23 10.37
C TYR A 181 -6.78 -15.02 10.09
N HIS A 182 -7.27 -15.00 8.84
CA HIS A 182 -8.44 -15.78 8.46
C HIS A 182 -8.16 -17.27 8.36
N LEU A 183 -6.97 -17.66 7.92
CA LEU A 183 -6.54 -19.06 7.84
C LEU A 183 -6.56 -19.70 9.23
N VAL A 184 -5.93 -19.04 10.20
CA VAL A 184 -5.85 -19.52 11.59
C VAL A 184 -7.22 -19.54 12.29
N LYS A 185 -8.15 -18.68 11.87
CA LYS A 185 -9.53 -18.67 12.39
C LYS A 185 -10.51 -19.54 11.60
N ALA A 186 -10.08 -20.12 10.49
CA ALA A 186 -10.97 -20.87 9.61
C ALA A 186 -11.50 -22.11 10.35
N LYS A 187 -12.83 -22.21 10.47
CA LYS A 187 -13.51 -23.40 10.99
C LYS A 187 -14.27 -24.16 9.91
N ARG A 188 -14.45 -23.53 8.74
CA ARG A 188 -15.21 -24.03 7.60
C ARG A 188 -14.34 -23.97 6.35
N LEU A 189 -14.57 -24.90 5.43
CA LEU A 189 -13.85 -24.98 4.16
C LEU A 189 -13.93 -23.65 3.37
N SER A 190 -15.08 -22.98 3.37
CA SER A 190 -15.25 -21.68 2.69
C SER A 190 -14.33 -20.59 3.24
N GLN A 191 -14.08 -20.57 4.55
CA GLN A 191 -13.18 -19.59 5.18
C GLN A 191 -11.72 -19.92 4.88
N TRP A 192 -11.38 -21.21 4.84
CA TRP A 192 -10.06 -21.67 4.45
C TRP A 192 -9.77 -21.30 2.98
N LEU A 193 -10.71 -21.58 2.07
CA LEU A 193 -10.61 -21.20 0.65
C LEU A 193 -10.46 -19.69 0.46
N LEU A 194 -11.26 -18.89 1.16
CA LEU A 194 -11.13 -17.43 1.11
C LEU A 194 -9.73 -16.97 1.55
N SER A 195 -9.18 -17.58 2.61
CA SER A 195 -7.85 -17.26 3.11
C SER A 195 -6.76 -17.61 2.08
N SER A 196 -6.88 -18.77 1.44
CA SER A 196 -5.98 -19.20 0.36
C SER A 196 -6.05 -18.26 -0.84
N ILE A 197 -7.24 -17.79 -1.22
CA ILE A 197 -7.42 -16.79 -2.28
C ILE A 197 -6.73 -15.48 -1.90
N VAL A 198 -6.91 -14.98 -0.68
CA VAL A 198 -6.28 -13.74 -0.21
C VAL A 198 -4.75 -13.86 -0.18
N LEU A 199 -4.21 -15.01 0.24
CA LEU A 199 -2.77 -15.28 0.20
C LEU A 199 -2.26 -15.38 -1.25
N SER A 200 -3.05 -15.98 -2.15
CA SER A 200 -2.75 -16.05 -3.59
C SER A 200 -2.75 -14.65 -4.22
N LEU A 201 -3.66 -13.76 -3.82
CA LEU A 201 -3.61 -12.36 -4.23
C LEU A 201 -2.31 -11.68 -3.76
N GLY A 202 -1.80 -12.03 -2.58
CA GLY A 202 -0.49 -11.59 -2.12
C GLY A 202 0.65 -11.95 -3.09
N THR A 203 0.62 -13.14 -3.71
CA THR A 203 1.64 -13.54 -4.71
C THR A 203 1.55 -12.71 -5.99
N ALA A 204 0.34 -12.25 -6.34
CA ALA A 204 0.11 -11.34 -7.46
C ALA A 204 0.54 -9.88 -7.17
N THR A 205 0.97 -9.56 -5.94
CA THR A 205 1.64 -8.27 -5.64
C THR A 205 3.16 -8.36 -5.72
N ARG A 206 3.74 -9.50 -5.33
CA ARG A 206 5.18 -9.75 -5.27
C ARG A 206 5.46 -11.24 -5.40
N SER A 207 6.49 -11.60 -6.16
CA SER A 207 6.96 -12.98 -6.34
C SER A 207 7.22 -13.71 -5.01
N ASN A 208 7.80 -13.01 -4.02
CA ASN A 208 8.07 -13.56 -2.69
C ASN A 208 6.82 -14.10 -1.97
N GLY A 209 5.63 -13.64 -2.36
CA GLY A 209 4.37 -14.14 -1.82
C GLY A 209 4.16 -15.63 -2.02
N ILE A 210 4.84 -16.26 -3.01
CA ILE A 210 4.73 -17.70 -3.26
C ILE A 210 5.03 -18.54 -2.02
N LEU A 211 5.91 -18.05 -1.12
CA LEU A 211 6.24 -18.72 0.14
C LEU A 211 5.02 -18.89 1.06
N SER A 212 3.96 -18.11 0.85
CA SER A 212 2.71 -18.21 1.61
C SER A 212 1.99 -19.55 1.38
N CYS A 213 2.31 -20.28 0.31
CA CYS A 213 1.74 -21.61 0.06
C CYS A 213 2.05 -22.60 1.19
N GLY A 214 3.22 -22.48 1.83
CA GLY A 214 3.63 -23.35 2.93
C GLY A 214 2.70 -23.26 4.14
N PHE A 215 2.11 -22.09 4.40
CA PHE A 215 1.15 -21.91 5.49
C PHE A 215 -0.20 -22.58 5.21
N VAL A 216 -0.59 -22.69 3.93
CA VAL A 216 -1.86 -23.29 3.52
C VAL A 216 -1.79 -24.81 3.57
N THR A 217 -0.61 -25.38 3.31
CA THR A 217 -0.38 -26.83 3.27
C THR A 217 -0.14 -27.47 4.64
N HIS A 218 0.16 -26.67 5.66
CA HIS A 218 0.41 -27.12 7.04
C HIS A 218 -0.86 -27.06 7.89
#